data_AF-A0A5C6AJE6-F1
#
_entry.id   AF-A0A5C6AJE6-F1
#
_cell.length_a   1.000
_cell.length_b   1.000
_cell.length_c   1.000
_cell.angle_alpha   90.00
_cell.angle_beta   90.00
_cell.angle_gamma   90.00
#
_symmetry.space_group_name_H-M   'P 1'
#
loop_
_entity.id
_entity.type
_entity.pdbx_description
1 polymer ?
#
loop_
_entity_poly.entity_id
_entity_poly.type
_entity_poly.pdbx_seq_one_letter_code
_entity_poly.pdbx_strand_id
1 'polypeptide(L)'
;MSTFNQSLLFKAVVSVCSCYAGSAAAALVSPGDFAALSGTTSAATPVLAGTVQDDPLRAFEIRDGSDNLLVSGNLQDRVSLSDDLGTLVFSPRIRDTAGVPGFAPMEIFALQITGYGGYTTEIEFRTDGSGDQGPDSVSRSADGEGLRFHYNTSPLLPPDESYFNSILTDATAFAPIGTATIFARVGSTGPIYTTTLEGINVPVPEPTASVLVLGALGLAATVRRRG
;
A
#
# COMPACT_ATOMS: atom_id res chain seq x y z
N MET A 1 -61.53 -40.84 -33.52
CA MET A 1 -60.11 -41.01 -33.12
C MET A 1 -59.36 -39.79 -33.60
N SER A 2 -58.57 -39.02 -32.86
CA SER A 2 -58.25 -38.87 -31.44
C SER A 2 -57.52 -37.52 -31.40
N THR A 3 -57.80 -36.72 -30.38
CA THR A 3 -57.14 -35.49 -29.94
C THR A 3 -55.62 -35.45 -30.10
N PHE A 4 -55.02 -34.27 -30.26
CA PHE A 4 -54.10 -33.73 -29.24
C PHE A 4 -53.82 -32.22 -29.43
N ASN A 5 -53.95 -31.52 -28.30
CA ASN A 5 -53.78 -30.10 -28.06
C ASN A 5 -52.41 -29.93 -27.39
N GLN A 6 -51.55 -29.01 -27.83
CA GLN A 6 -50.34 -28.67 -27.07
C GLN A 6 -50.17 -27.15 -27.02
N SER A 7 -50.55 -26.60 -25.87
CA SER A 7 -50.25 -25.24 -25.44
C SER A 7 -48.77 -25.14 -25.05
N LEU A 8 -48.03 -24.25 -25.72
CA LEU A 8 -46.68 -23.86 -25.29
C LEU A 8 -46.81 -22.84 -24.14
N LEU A 9 -46.57 -23.31 -22.92
CA LEU A 9 -46.31 -22.47 -21.75
C LEU A 9 -44.84 -22.06 -21.74
N PHE A 10 -44.54 -20.82 -22.15
CA PHE A 10 -43.24 -20.18 -21.94
C PHE A 10 -43.08 -19.85 -20.46
N LYS A 11 -42.24 -20.59 -19.74
CA LYS A 11 -41.81 -20.22 -18.38
C LYS A 11 -40.61 -19.28 -18.50
N ALA A 12 -40.82 -18.01 -18.19
CA ALA A 12 -39.73 -17.05 -18.02
C ALA A 12 -38.94 -17.42 -16.75
N VAL A 13 -37.68 -17.82 -16.93
CA VAL A 13 -36.73 -17.97 -15.83
C VAL A 13 -36.19 -16.58 -15.51
N VAL A 14 -36.71 -15.98 -14.45
CA VAL A 14 -36.18 -14.73 -13.89
C VAL A 14 -34.95 -15.12 -13.06
N SER A 15 -33.76 -14.92 -13.63
CA SER A 15 -32.50 -15.02 -12.91
C SER A 15 -32.36 -13.80 -12.01
N VAL A 16 -32.55 -13.99 -10.70
CA VAL A 16 -32.26 -12.96 -9.70
C VAL A 16 -30.73 -12.86 -9.61
N CYS A 17 -30.17 -11.84 -10.27
CA CYS A 17 -28.77 -11.49 -10.12
C CYS A 17 -28.64 -10.71 -8.81
N SER A 18 -28.31 -11.39 -7.71
CA SER A 18 -28.00 -10.74 -6.44
C SER A 18 -26.67 -10.00 -6.58
N CYS A 19 -26.74 -8.70 -6.84
CA CYS A 19 -25.61 -7.78 -6.75
C CYS A 19 -25.26 -7.61 -5.26
N TYR A 20 -24.27 -8.37 -4.80
CA TYR A 20 -23.61 -8.09 -3.53
C TYR A 20 -22.81 -6.80 -3.69
N ALA A 21 -23.37 -5.68 -3.24
CA ALA A 21 -22.60 -4.48 -2.95
C ALA A 21 -21.84 -4.74 -1.64
N GLY A 22 -20.73 -5.47 -1.73
CA GLY A 22 -19.76 -5.52 -0.65
C GLY A 22 -19.21 -4.12 -0.46
N SER A 23 -19.43 -3.51 0.71
CA SER A 23 -18.67 -2.33 1.10
C SER A 23 -17.19 -2.72 1.10
N ALA A 24 -16.38 -2.10 0.25
CA ALA A 24 -14.93 -2.30 0.21
C ALA A 24 -14.32 -1.70 1.48
N ALA A 25 -14.32 -2.48 2.55
CA ALA A 25 -13.63 -2.15 3.79
C ALA A 25 -12.17 -2.60 3.69
N ALA A 26 -11.29 -1.93 4.43
CA ALA A 26 -9.90 -2.33 4.51
C ALA A 26 -9.77 -3.77 5.04
N ALA A 27 -8.88 -4.55 4.42
CA ALA A 27 -8.67 -5.94 4.79
C ALA A 27 -7.59 -6.04 5.88
N LEU A 28 -7.90 -6.71 6.98
CA LEU A 28 -6.89 -7.08 7.98
C LEU A 28 -5.93 -8.13 7.36
N VAL A 29 -4.63 -7.86 7.39
CA VAL A 29 -3.61 -8.75 6.83
C VAL A 29 -2.63 -9.19 7.93
N SER A 30 -2.79 -10.40 8.44
CA SER A 30 -1.89 -10.96 9.46
C SER A 30 -0.56 -11.41 8.84
N PRO A 31 0.50 -11.63 9.65
CA PRO A 31 1.74 -12.23 9.17
C PRO A 31 1.50 -13.56 8.44
N GLY A 32 2.05 -13.70 7.23
CA GLY A 32 1.88 -14.87 6.36
C GLY A 32 0.59 -14.87 5.53
N ASP A 33 -0.32 -13.93 5.74
CA ASP A 33 -1.59 -13.84 5.02
C ASP A 33 -1.47 -13.10 3.68
N PHE A 34 -2.56 -13.22 2.93
CA PHE A 34 -2.80 -12.54 1.66
C PHE A 34 -4.23 -12.02 1.64
N ALA A 35 -4.44 -10.85 1.03
CA ALA A 35 -5.77 -10.27 0.81
C ALA A 35 -5.89 -9.73 -0.62
N ALA A 36 -7.04 -9.98 -1.25
CA ALA A 36 -7.42 -9.30 -2.48
C ALA A 36 -7.88 -7.88 -2.15
N LEU A 37 -7.49 -6.92 -2.99
CA LEU A 37 -7.81 -5.51 -2.83
C LEU A 37 -8.76 -5.08 -3.94
N SER A 38 -9.75 -4.26 -3.59
CA SER A 38 -10.81 -3.86 -4.52
C SER A 38 -10.94 -2.36 -4.69
N GLY A 39 -10.21 -1.60 -3.87
CA GLY A 39 -10.28 -0.16 -3.83
C GLY A 39 -11.43 0.33 -2.96
N THR A 40 -11.17 1.39 -2.20
CA THR A 40 -12.15 2.09 -1.38
C THR A 40 -12.14 3.59 -1.65
N THR A 41 -12.94 4.33 -0.89
CA THR A 41 -12.98 5.79 -0.86
C THR A 41 -12.96 6.25 0.58
N SER A 42 -12.55 7.50 0.83
CA SER A 42 -12.66 8.11 2.16
C SER A 42 -14.09 8.18 2.69
N ALA A 43 -15.08 8.27 1.80
CA ALA A 43 -16.49 8.23 2.20
C ALA A 43 -16.92 6.84 2.69
N ALA A 44 -16.39 5.77 2.08
CA ALA A 44 -16.71 4.39 2.44
C ALA A 44 -15.87 3.88 3.63
N THR A 45 -14.64 4.37 3.79
CA THR A 45 -13.75 4.00 4.90
C THR A 45 -13.08 5.26 5.49
N PRO A 46 -13.83 6.04 6.29
CA PRO A 46 -13.37 7.32 6.84
C PRO A 46 -12.11 7.21 7.71
N VAL A 47 -11.89 6.07 8.37
CA VAL A 47 -10.72 5.82 9.20
C VAL A 47 -9.38 5.89 8.44
N LEU A 48 -9.41 5.73 7.11
CA LEU A 48 -8.23 5.89 6.23
C LEU A 48 -7.97 7.35 5.83
N ALA A 49 -8.88 8.27 6.16
CA ALA A 49 -8.66 9.69 6.04
C ALA A 49 -7.98 10.24 7.30
N GLY A 50 -7.29 11.36 7.16
CA GLY A 50 -6.56 11.93 8.27
C GLY A 50 -5.68 13.11 7.88
N THR A 51 -5.12 13.75 8.90
CA THR A 51 -4.18 14.86 8.74
C THR A 51 -2.80 14.34 8.38
N VAL A 52 -2.24 14.80 7.25
CA VAL A 52 -0.88 14.45 6.81
C VAL A 52 0.15 14.94 7.83
N GLN A 53 1.00 14.03 8.30
CA GLN A 53 2.09 14.29 9.23
C GLN A 53 3.42 14.46 8.49
N ASP A 54 3.65 13.63 7.46
CA ASP A 54 4.84 13.67 6.62
C ASP A 54 4.51 13.17 5.21
N ASP A 55 5.22 13.67 4.20
CA ASP A 55 4.96 13.33 2.78
C ASP A 55 6.23 13.43 1.89
N PRO A 56 7.32 12.73 2.24
CA PRO A 56 8.55 12.75 1.47
C PRO A 56 8.34 12.13 0.08
N LEU A 57 8.97 12.76 -0.90
CA LEU A 57 9.05 12.27 -2.27
C LEU A 57 10.45 11.72 -2.53
N ARG A 58 10.55 10.43 -2.90
CA ARG A 58 11.82 9.72 -3.08
C ARG A 58 11.95 9.28 -4.53
N ALA A 59 12.93 9.85 -5.24
CA ALA A 59 13.20 9.44 -6.60
C ALA A 59 13.74 8.00 -6.65
N PHE A 60 13.34 7.26 -7.69
CA PHE A 60 13.89 5.94 -7.98
C PHE A 60 14.25 5.81 -9.45
N GLU A 61 15.25 4.97 -9.70
CA GLU A 61 15.63 4.51 -11.02
C GLU A 61 15.80 2.99 -10.97
N ILE A 62 15.29 2.31 -11.99
CA ILE A 62 15.55 0.90 -12.23
C ILE A 62 16.45 0.82 -13.46
N ARG A 63 17.58 0.15 -13.29
CA ARG A 63 18.63 0.00 -14.31
C ARG A 63 18.91 -1.47 -14.57
N ASP A 64 19.43 -1.78 -15.76
CA ASP A 64 19.91 -3.13 -16.08
C ASP A 64 21.33 -3.40 -15.51
N GLY A 65 21.85 -4.60 -15.75
CA GLY A 65 23.21 -4.97 -15.31
C GLY A 65 24.35 -4.23 -16.04
N SER A 66 24.04 -3.45 -17.07
CA SER A 66 24.97 -2.57 -17.79
C SER A 66 24.78 -1.09 -17.45
N ASP A 67 24.01 -0.79 -16.39
CA ASP A 67 23.69 0.56 -15.89
C ASP A 67 22.82 1.40 -16.85
N ASN A 68 22.15 0.78 -17.83
CA ASN A 68 21.18 1.49 -18.67
C ASN A 68 19.90 1.74 -17.87
N LEU A 69 19.39 2.98 -17.93
CA LEU A 69 18.09 3.32 -17.37
C LEU A 69 16.98 2.54 -18.10
N LEU A 70 16.06 1.95 -17.35
CA LEU A 70 14.90 1.23 -17.88
C LEU A 70 13.59 1.96 -17.57
N VAL A 71 13.43 2.36 -16.30
CA VAL A 71 12.29 3.13 -15.81
C VAL A 71 12.70 3.99 -14.62
N SER A 72 12.13 5.18 -14.51
CA SER A 72 12.30 6.09 -13.38
C SER A 72 10.95 6.54 -12.84
N GLY A 73 10.94 7.11 -11.63
CA GLY A 73 9.77 7.77 -11.07
C GLY A 73 10.03 8.23 -9.65
N ASN A 74 8.96 8.47 -8.90
CA ASN A 74 9.02 8.78 -7.48
C ASN A 74 8.14 7.85 -6.65
N LEU A 75 8.63 7.48 -5.46
CA LEU A 75 7.81 6.93 -4.39
C LEU A 75 7.44 8.08 -3.45
N GLN A 76 6.16 8.40 -3.39
CA GLN A 76 5.58 9.29 -2.41
C GLN A 76 5.25 8.48 -1.15
N ASP A 77 5.88 8.80 -0.04
CA ASP A 77 5.87 8.04 1.21
C ASP A 77 5.09 8.80 2.29
N ARG A 78 3.77 8.90 2.08
CA ARG A 78 2.88 9.72 2.92
C ARG A 78 2.53 9.01 4.23
N VAL A 79 2.55 9.76 5.33
CA VAL A 79 2.01 9.36 6.63
C VAL A 79 0.91 10.33 7.04
N SER A 80 -0.24 9.80 7.42
CA SER A 80 -1.36 10.57 7.97
C SER A 80 -1.77 10.04 9.34
N LEU A 81 -2.24 10.93 10.20
CA LEU A 81 -2.88 10.57 11.46
C LEU A 81 -4.38 10.43 11.23
N SER A 82 -4.93 9.24 11.47
CA SER A 82 -6.36 8.95 11.37
C SER A 82 -7.17 9.83 12.30
N ASP A 83 -8.18 10.54 11.77
CA ASP A 83 -9.03 11.43 12.57
C ASP A 83 -9.96 10.65 13.53
N ASP A 84 -10.25 9.39 13.21
CA ASP A 84 -11.18 8.54 13.98
C ASP A 84 -10.47 7.77 15.10
N LEU A 85 -9.29 7.21 14.83
CA LEU A 85 -8.57 6.31 15.75
C LEU A 85 -7.37 6.97 16.44
N GLY A 86 -6.87 8.08 15.91
CA GLY A 86 -5.61 8.67 16.40
C GLY A 86 -4.39 7.78 16.16
N THR A 87 -4.45 6.86 15.20
CA THR A 87 -3.33 6.00 14.78
C THR A 87 -2.87 6.36 13.37
N LEU A 88 -1.73 5.81 12.96
CA LEU A 88 -1.09 6.18 11.69
C LEU A 88 -1.59 5.34 10.51
N VAL A 89 -1.82 6.05 9.40
CA VAL A 89 -2.08 5.50 8.07
C VAL A 89 -0.88 5.81 7.18
N PHE A 90 -0.19 4.77 6.73
CA PHE A 90 0.89 4.89 5.74
C PHE A 90 0.29 4.75 4.34
N SER A 91 0.63 5.66 3.45
CA SER A 91 0.04 5.76 2.10
C SER A 91 1.11 5.89 1.03
N PRO A 92 1.93 4.84 0.80
CA PRO A 92 2.88 4.81 -0.30
C PRO A 92 2.17 4.90 -1.67
N ARG A 93 2.77 5.64 -2.59
CA ARG A 93 2.30 5.80 -3.97
C ARG A 93 3.45 5.92 -4.95
N ILE A 94 3.41 5.14 -6.02
CA ILE A 94 4.34 5.26 -7.16
C ILE A 94 3.76 6.29 -8.12
N ARG A 95 4.54 7.30 -8.50
CA ARG A 95 4.09 8.42 -9.33
C ARG A 95 5.19 8.97 -10.22
N ASP A 96 4.80 9.84 -11.13
CA ASP A 96 5.65 10.49 -12.12
C ASP A 96 6.53 9.48 -12.87
N THR A 97 5.95 8.32 -13.23
CA THR A 97 6.70 7.23 -13.84
C THR A 97 7.07 7.56 -15.29
N ALA A 98 8.28 7.19 -15.70
CA ALA A 98 8.77 7.42 -17.05
C ALA A 98 9.58 6.22 -17.54
N GLY A 99 9.22 5.70 -18.71
CA GLY A 99 10.01 4.71 -19.43
C GLY A 99 11.01 5.38 -20.38
N VAL A 100 12.02 4.62 -20.83
CA VAL A 100 13.00 5.14 -21.80
C VAL A 100 12.47 5.03 -23.23
N PRO A 101 12.40 6.13 -24.01
CA PRO A 101 11.96 6.09 -25.40
C PRO A 101 12.78 5.11 -26.25
N GLY A 102 12.10 4.29 -27.05
CA GLY A 102 12.73 3.30 -27.93
C GLY A 102 13.10 1.97 -27.26
N PHE A 103 12.88 1.83 -25.94
CA PHE A 103 12.98 0.56 -25.23
C PHE A 103 11.62 -0.15 -25.17
N ALA A 104 11.63 -1.46 -24.90
CA ALA A 104 10.41 -2.20 -24.64
C ALA A 104 9.70 -1.66 -23.38
N PRO A 105 8.35 -1.64 -23.35
CA PRO A 105 7.61 -1.16 -22.18
C PRO A 105 7.99 -1.93 -20.92
N MET A 106 8.33 -1.18 -19.88
CA MET A 106 8.58 -1.71 -18.53
C MET A 106 7.26 -1.77 -17.76
N GLU A 107 6.97 -2.91 -17.17
CA GLU A 107 5.84 -3.15 -16.27
C GLU A 107 6.34 -3.08 -14.83
N ILE A 108 5.90 -2.09 -14.05
CA ILE A 108 6.08 -2.14 -12.58
C ILE A 108 4.95 -3.02 -12.03
N PHE A 109 5.31 -4.18 -11.48
CA PHE A 109 4.33 -5.21 -11.11
C PHE A 109 4.28 -5.49 -9.60
N ALA A 110 5.20 -4.93 -8.80
CA ALA A 110 5.10 -5.01 -7.34
C ALA A 110 5.82 -3.87 -6.63
N LEU A 111 5.30 -3.53 -5.45
CA LEU A 111 5.93 -2.68 -4.45
C LEU A 111 6.00 -3.48 -3.14
N GLN A 112 7.19 -3.64 -2.59
CA GLN A 112 7.38 -4.25 -1.28
C GLN A 112 7.91 -3.21 -0.29
N ILE A 113 7.35 -3.14 0.90
CA ILE A 113 7.81 -2.25 1.98
C ILE A 113 8.10 -3.09 3.22
N THR A 114 9.23 -2.83 3.87
CA THR A 114 9.69 -3.57 5.05
C THR A 114 9.79 -2.65 6.26
N GLY A 115 9.32 -3.13 7.42
CA GLY A 115 9.34 -2.42 8.70
C GLY A 115 8.00 -2.42 9.44
N TYR A 116 7.09 -3.34 9.09
CA TYR A 116 5.75 -3.43 9.70
C TYR A 116 5.64 -4.51 10.78
N GLY A 117 6.76 -5.12 11.22
CA GLY A 117 6.73 -6.16 12.22
C GLY A 117 6.12 -5.69 13.55
N GLY A 118 5.30 -6.55 14.16
CA GLY A 118 4.67 -6.26 15.45
C GLY A 118 3.44 -5.35 15.42
N TYR A 119 3.03 -4.85 14.25
CA TYR A 119 1.85 -3.99 14.09
C TYR A 119 0.68 -4.71 13.43
N THR A 120 -0.54 -4.33 13.81
CA THR A 120 -1.72 -4.68 13.02
C THR A 120 -1.72 -3.87 11.72
N THR A 121 -2.20 -4.48 10.63
CA THR A 121 -2.26 -3.80 9.33
C THR A 121 -3.60 -4.07 8.67
N GLU A 122 -4.40 -3.02 8.51
CA GLU A 122 -5.60 -3.02 7.68
C GLU A 122 -5.31 -2.26 6.39
N ILE A 123 -5.52 -2.91 5.25
CA ILE A 123 -4.97 -2.46 3.96
C ILE A 123 -6.06 -2.37 2.90
N GLU A 124 -6.04 -1.27 2.15
CA GLU A 124 -6.78 -1.06 0.90
C GLU A 124 -6.10 0.04 0.07
N PHE A 125 -6.55 0.32 -1.15
CA PHE A 125 -6.13 1.52 -1.89
C PHE A 125 -7.27 2.50 -2.13
N ARG A 126 -6.93 3.78 -2.30
CA ARG A 126 -7.94 4.85 -2.49
C ARG A 126 -8.19 5.18 -3.95
N THR A 127 -9.41 4.94 -4.41
CA THR A 127 -9.88 5.26 -5.77
C THR A 127 -10.35 6.71 -5.92
N ASP A 128 -10.61 7.40 -4.82
CA ASP A 128 -10.99 8.83 -4.78
C ASP A 128 -9.76 9.76 -4.68
N GLY A 129 -8.55 9.20 -4.74
CA GLY A 129 -7.28 9.92 -4.77
C GLY A 129 -6.68 10.01 -6.17
N SER A 130 -5.50 10.62 -6.28
CA SER A 130 -4.71 10.60 -7.52
C SER A 130 -4.16 9.20 -7.80
N GLY A 131 -4.07 8.83 -9.08
CA GLY A 131 -3.54 7.54 -9.54
C GLY A 131 -4.37 6.99 -10.68
N ASP A 132 -3.82 6.00 -11.37
CA ASP A 132 -4.46 5.34 -12.51
C ASP A 132 -4.81 3.89 -12.17
N GLN A 133 -3.93 3.19 -11.43
CA GLN A 133 -4.07 1.76 -11.15
C GLN A 133 -3.89 1.42 -9.67
N GLY A 134 -4.70 0.49 -9.19
CA GLY A 134 -4.58 -0.11 -7.85
C GLY A 134 -3.89 -1.46 -7.89
N PRO A 135 -3.27 -1.90 -6.78
CA PRO A 135 -2.83 -3.29 -6.65
C PRO A 135 -4.03 -4.23 -6.65
N ASP A 136 -3.88 -5.40 -7.25
CA ASP A 136 -4.88 -6.48 -7.19
C ASP A 136 -4.99 -7.07 -5.78
N SER A 137 -3.88 -7.03 -5.06
CA SER A 137 -3.74 -7.74 -3.79
C SER A 137 -2.52 -7.29 -3.00
N VAL A 138 -2.48 -7.71 -1.74
CA VAL A 138 -1.35 -7.56 -0.84
C VAL A 138 -1.05 -8.89 -0.16
N SER A 139 0.24 -9.18 0.05
CA SER A 139 0.70 -10.28 0.91
C SER A 139 1.59 -9.74 2.00
N ARG A 140 1.54 -10.36 3.18
CA ARG A 140 2.43 -10.05 4.30
C ARG A 140 3.39 -11.21 4.55
N SER A 141 4.67 -10.91 4.76
CA SER A 141 5.68 -11.92 5.07
C SER A 141 5.34 -12.66 6.38
N ALA A 142 5.85 -13.87 6.53
CA ALA A 142 5.56 -14.72 7.69
C ALA A 142 6.07 -14.16 9.02
N ASP A 143 7.15 -13.37 8.99
CA ASP A 143 7.67 -12.61 10.13
C ASP A 143 6.90 -11.30 10.39
N GLY A 144 5.96 -10.93 9.50
CA GLY A 144 5.14 -9.73 9.60
C GLY A 144 5.81 -8.44 9.15
N GLU A 145 7.09 -8.47 8.77
CA GLU A 145 7.90 -7.29 8.48
C GLU A 145 7.59 -6.65 7.12
N GLY A 146 7.34 -7.48 6.11
CA GLY A 146 7.21 -7.08 4.72
C GLY A 146 5.76 -7.09 4.24
N LEU A 147 5.32 -5.98 3.68
CA LEU A 147 4.08 -5.88 2.91
C LEU A 147 4.43 -5.81 1.43
N ARG A 148 3.83 -6.67 0.61
CA ARG A 148 4.03 -6.66 -0.84
C ARG A 148 2.71 -6.47 -1.56
N PHE A 149 2.59 -5.34 -2.24
CA PHE A 149 1.50 -4.99 -3.13
C PHE A 149 1.77 -5.55 -4.52
N HIS A 150 0.78 -6.24 -5.09
CA HIS A 150 0.91 -6.91 -6.38
C HIS A 150 0.03 -6.24 -7.43
N TYR A 151 0.63 -5.88 -8.56
CA TYR A 151 -0.01 -5.32 -9.75
C TYR A 151 0.12 -6.35 -10.88
N ASN A 152 -0.48 -7.52 -10.68
CA ASN A 152 -0.34 -8.69 -11.56
C ASN A 152 -1.23 -8.59 -12.80
N THR A 153 -2.47 -8.14 -12.64
CA THR A 153 -3.43 -8.03 -13.76
C THR A 153 -3.36 -6.67 -14.45
N SER A 154 -3.07 -5.62 -13.67
CA SER A 154 -2.89 -4.24 -14.14
C SER A 154 -1.56 -3.68 -13.63
N PRO A 155 -0.40 -4.12 -14.18
CA PRO A 155 0.89 -3.52 -13.86
C PRO A 155 0.91 -2.04 -14.26
N LEU A 156 1.72 -1.23 -13.57
CA LEU A 156 1.91 0.17 -13.97
C LEU A 156 2.78 0.20 -15.22
N LEU A 157 2.23 0.71 -16.31
CA LEU A 157 2.94 0.97 -17.55
C LEU A 157 3.24 2.47 -17.62
N PRO A 158 4.50 2.94 -17.56
CA PRO A 158 4.78 4.37 -17.62
C PRO A 158 4.08 5.03 -18.82
N PRO A 159 3.33 6.13 -18.61
CA PRO A 159 3.38 7.02 -17.45
C PRO A 159 2.39 6.73 -16.31
N ASP A 160 1.75 5.55 -16.26
CA ASP A 160 0.76 5.22 -15.24
C ASP A 160 1.31 5.37 -13.81
N GLU A 161 0.45 5.83 -12.90
CA GLU A 161 0.72 5.99 -11.48
C GLU A 161 -0.15 5.04 -10.64
N SER A 162 0.35 4.67 -9.46
CA SER A 162 -0.49 3.93 -8.52
C SER A 162 -1.50 4.85 -7.83
N TYR A 163 -2.61 4.28 -7.37
CA TYR A 163 -3.36 4.87 -6.27
C TYR A 163 -2.52 4.87 -4.98
N PHE A 164 -2.96 5.64 -3.99
CA PHE A 164 -2.41 5.55 -2.64
C PHE A 164 -2.81 4.22 -2.01
N ASN A 165 -1.82 3.40 -1.66
CA ASN A 165 -2.05 2.15 -0.92
C ASN A 165 -2.14 2.50 0.57
N SER A 166 -3.33 2.54 1.15
CA SER A 166 -3.54 2.88 2.56
C SER A 166 -3.30 1.67 3.46
N ILE A 167 -2.39 1.84 4.42
CA ILE A 167 -2.00 0.86 5.44
C ILE A 167 -2.30 1.49 6.79
N LEU A 168 -3.47 1.18 7.34
CA LEU A 168 -3.83 1.57 8.71
C LEU A 168 -3.12 0.64 9.69
N THR A 169 -2.53 1.23 10.73
CA THR A 169 -1.84 0.51 11.79
C THR A 169 -2.39 0.90 13.16
N ASP A 170 -2.02 0.15 14.19
CA ASP A 170 -2.17 0.51 15.60
C ASP A 170 -1.01 1.38 16.14
N ALA A 171 -0.08 1.80 15.27
CA ALA A 171 1.03 2.65 15.65
C ALA A 171 0.60 4.12 15.84
N THR A 172 1.29 4.79 16.74
CA THR A 172 1.11 6.22 17.05
C THR A 172 2.37 7.06 16.74
N ALA A 173 3.51 6.40 16.48
CA ALA A 173 4.76 6.99 16.04
C ALA A 173 5.30 6.30 14.79
N PHE A 174 6.10 7.03 14.01
CA PHE A 174 6.80 6.52 12.83
C PHE A 174 8.25 7.01 12.81
N ALA A 175 9.10 6.32 12.05
CA ALA A 175 10.45 6.78 11.75
C ALA A 175 10.87 6.37 10.32
N PRO A 176 11.75 7.15 9.67
CA PRO A 176 12.28 6.84 8.34
C PRO A 176 13.40 5.79 8.43
N ILE A 177 13.05 4.56 8.84
CA ILE A 177 13.99 3.45 9.03
C ILE A 177 13.66 2.21 8.19
N GLY A 178 12.53 2.24 7.46
CA GLY A 178 12.11 1.15 6.59
C GLY A 178 12.76 1.17 5.22
N THR A 179 12.42 0.17 4.41
CA THR A 179 12.87 0.07 3.02
C THR A 179 11.69 -0.17 2.08
N ALA A 180 11.80 0.28 0.83
CA ALA A 180 10.85 -0.02 -0.23
C ALA A 180 11.58 -0.57 -1.45
N THR A 181 11.19 -1.76 -1.91
CA THR A 181 11.70 -2.36 -3.13
C THR A 181 10.63 -2.33 -4.22
N ILE A 182 10.97 -1.73 -5.36
CA ILE A 182 10.11 -1.66 -6.54
C ILE A 182 10.57 -2.72 -7.54
N PHE A 183 9.63 -3.49 -8.07
CA PHE A 183 9.89 -4.57 -9.02
C PHE A 183 9.32 -4.23 -10.38
N ALA A 184 10.16 -4.29 -11.41
CA ALA A 184 9.75 -4.09 -12.79
C ALA A 184 10.24 -5.23 -13.69
N ARG A 185 9.60 -5.41 -14.85
CA ARG A 185 9.98 -6.40 -15.86
C ARG A 185 9.63 -5.93 -17.26
N VAL A 186 10.24 -6.55 -18.27
CA VAL A 186 9.87 -6.33 -19.68
C VAL A 186 8.81 -7.35 -20.09
N GLY A 187 7.56 -6.94 -20.23
CA GLY A 187 6.44 -7.86 -20.48
C GLY A 187 6.23 -8.88 -19.36
N SER A 188 5.26 -9.79 -19.53
CA SER A 188 4.86 -10.72 -18.47
C SER A 188 5.88 -11.82 -18.14
N THR A 189 6.85 -12.10 -19.03
CA THR A 189 7.83 -13.19 -18.91
C THR A 189 9.28 -12.73 -18.97
N GLY A 190 9.54 -11.41 -18.99
CA GLY A 190 10.90 -10.88 -19.07
C GLY A 190 11.69 -11.00 -17.77
N PRO A 191 12.99 -10.63 -17.81
CA PRO A 191 13.80 -10.51 -16.61
C PRO A 191 13.20 -9.50 -15.63
N ILE A 192 13.34 -9.78 -14.34
CA ILE A 192 12.92 -8.90 -13.25
C ILE A 192 14.10 -8.00 -12.88
N TYR A 193 13.81 -6.71 -12.78
CA TYR A 193 14.71 -5.67 -12.32
C TYR A 193 14.13 -5.04 -11.06
N THR A 194 15.00 -4.61 -10.16
CA THR A 194 14.58 -4.04 -8.88
C THR A 194 15.42 -2.85 -8.50
N THR A 195 14.82 -1.93 -7.76
CA THR A 195 15.54 -0.88 -7.04
C THR A 195 15.01 -0.82 -5.61
N THR A 196 15.87 -0.50 -4.65
CA THR A 196 15.50 -0.40 -3.23
C THR A 196 15.81 1.00 -2.71
N LEU A 197 14.81 1.59 -2.09
CA LEU A 197 14.88 2.87 -1.40
C LEU A 197 15.00 2.63 0.10
N GLU A 198 15.83 3.42 0.75
CA GLU A 198 15.99 3.42 2.20
C GLU A 198 15.28 4.64 2.83
N GLY A 199 15.13 4.55 4.16
CA GLY A 199 14.60 5.63 4.97
C GLY A 199 13.09 5.81 4.83
N ILE A 200 12.36 4.75 4.46
CA ILE A 200 10.90 4.77 4.32
C ILE A 200 10.25 4.92 5.70
N ASN A 201 9.23 5.76 5.78
CA ASN A 201 8.46 5.91 7.00
C ASN A 201 7.73 4.61 7.31
N VAL A 202 8.01 4.06 8.49
CA VAL A 202 7.40 2.82 9.01
C VAL A 202 7.00 3.00 10.46
N PRO A 203 6.03 2.24 10.97
CA PRO A 203 5.62 2.34 12.37
C PRO A 203 6.76 1.99 13.32
N VAL A 204 6.86 2.73 14.44
CA VAL A 204 7.83 2.46 15.51
C VAL A 204 7.17 2.50 16.88
N PRO A 205 7.72 1.82 17.90
CA PRO A 205 7.16 1.88 19.23
C PRO A 205 7.18 3.30 19.74
N GLU A 206 6.14 3.69 20.48
CA GLU A 206 6.11 4.96 21.19
C GLU A 206 7.39 5.11 22.04
N PRO A 207 8.04 6.28 22.03
CA PRO A 207 9.16 6.54 22.93
C PRO A 207 8.67 6.35 24.37
N THR A 208 9.05 5.25 25.02
CA THR A 208 8.60 4.97 26.38
C THR A 208 8.95 6.17 27.27
N ALA A 209 7.93 6.69 27.97
CA ALA A 209 8.06 7.85 28.87
C ALA A 209 9.17 7.67 29.93
N SER A 210 9.60 6.44 30.18
CA SER A 210 10.75 6.09 31.01
C SER A 210 12.06 6.76 30.58
N VAL A 211 12.30 6.95 29.28
CA VAL A 211 13.49 7.67 28.77
C VAL A 211 13.41 9.17 29.08
N LEU A 212 12.21 9.76 28.99
CA LEU A 212 11.94 11.15 29.32
C LEU A 212 12.05 11.44 30.83
N VAL A 213 11.54 10.54 31.67
CA VAL A 213 11.59 10.70 33.14
C VAL A 213 13.01 10.50 33.69
N LEU A 214 13.78 9.55 33.16
CA LEU A 214 15.18 9.37 33.57
C LEU A 214 16.09 10.52 33.11
N GLY A 215 15.86 11.07 31.90
CA GLY A 215 16.54 12.28 31.44
C GLY A 215 16.24 13.50 32.33
N ALA A 216 14.99 13.69 32.74
CA ALA A 216 14.59 14.79 33.61
C ALA A 216 15.19 14.66 35.03
N LEU A 217 15.27 13.45 35.59
CA LEU A 217 15.87 13.21 36.91
C LEU A 217 17.41 13.37 36.90
N GLY A 218 18.09 13.02 35.81
CA GLY A 218 19.54 13.23 35.67
C GLY A 218 19.93 14.72 35.62
N LEU A 219 19.11 15.55 34.99
CA LEU A 219 19.28 17.02 34.97
C LEU A 219 19.01 17.65 36.34
N ALA A 220 17.99 17.19 37.07
CA ALA A 220 17.70 17.70 38.42
C ALA A 220 18.82 17.36 39.43
N ALA A 221 19.45 16.18 39.32
CA ALA A 221 20.54 15.77 40.20
C ALA A 221 21.85 16.53 39.94
N THR A 222 22.10 16.95 38.70
CA THR A 222 23.31 17.72 38.33
C THR A 222 23.21 19.20 38.68
N VAL A 223 22.02 19.79 38.63
CA VAL A 223 21.78 21.18 39.07
C VAL A 223 21.96 21.33 40.59
N ARG A 224 21.58 20.32 41.39
CA ARG A 224 21.66 20.39 42.86
C ARG A 224 23.07 20.22 43.44
N ARG A 225 24.05 19.80 42.63
CA ARG A 225 25.44 19.57 43.08
C ARG A 225 26.37 20.76 42.83
N ARG A 226 25.84 21.89 42.36
CA ARG A 226 26.58 23.14 42.08
C ARG A 226 26.19 24.33 42.97
N GLY A 227 25.49 24.08 44.08
CA GLY A 227 25.17 25.08 45.11
C GLY A 227 26.00 24.90 46.36
#